data_AF-A0A4Q6EZD1-F1
#
_entry.id   AF-A0A4Q6EZD1-F1
#
_cell.length_a   1.000
_cell.length_b   1.000
_cell.length_c   1.000
_cell.angle_alpha   90.00
_cell.angle_beta   90.00
_cell.angle_gamma   90.00
#
_symmetry.space_group_name_H-M   'P 1'
#
loop_
_entity.id
_entity.type
_entity.pdbx_description
1 polymer ?
#
loop_
_entity_poly.entity_id
_entity_poly.type
_entity_poly.pdbx_seq_one_letter_code
_entity_poly.pdbx_strand_id
1 'polypeptide(L)'
;KFSKQRINPIIANCRSLRDKVESQEKISGKTKEKDTLISKVFPGGHVSLSTSTSEQSLRSEACQYIAFDEVSAYEEDCQGSGDPCGLALGRTSAYDGRKKIFFNSTPTLKDSCRIEREYLTTDQRKYFVPCLECGEMQVLTWDRLDRTTDIVLYRCIRCDFGHIEADKTAMLKAGEWRPTAKSIDGARGYHLPALYAPVGMWSWKSSVAQYIKGLDNAVEMKVFVNNCLGEPYSDDNIRVIDPNDIENLAEDYTSDLQLPIGAAYITAGVDTHPSHADILVMGWGKEGERWVLEHHVVQGDTNQDETWQEVYAHLQKVYLHPSKTLLRIAATCIDTGGH
;
A
#
# COMPACT_ATOMS: atom_id res chain seq x y z
N LYS A 1 2.64 -2.16 -28.30
CA LYS A 1 4.01 -1.82 -27.84
C LYS A 1 4.73 -3.03 -27.23
N PHE A 2 4.11 -3.69 -26.23
CA PHE A 2 4.66 -4.86 -25.54
C PHE A 2 5.16 -5.97 -26.49
N SER A 3 4.31 -6.46 -27.39
CA SER A 3 4.68 -7.51 -28.35
C SER A 3 5.93 -7.17 -29.18
N LYS A 4 5.99 -5.98 -29.79
CA LYS A 4 7.15 -5.54 -30.59
C LYS A 4 8.45 -5.40 -29.79
N GLN A 5 8.37 -4.97 -28.53
CA GLN A 5 9.54 -4.60 -27.73
C GLN A 5 10.00 -5.69 -26.75
N ARG A 6 9.13 -6.63 -26.39
CA ARG A 6 9.42 -7.70 -25.41
C ARG A 6 9.33 -9.07 -26.06
N ILE A 7 8.16 -9.42 -26.60
CA ILE A 7 7.92 -10.78 -27.13
C ILE A 7 8.74 -11.06 -28.39
N ASN A 8 8.68 -10.19 -29.39
CA ASN A 8 9.40 -10.40 -30.65
C ASN A 8 10.92 -10.52 -30.43
N PRO A 9 11.58 -9.67 -29.61
CA PRO A 9 12.98 -9.88 -29.27
C PRO A 9 13.26 -11.19 -28.54
N ILE A 10 12.38 -11.66 -27.65
CA ILE A 10 12.55 -12.96 -26.98
C ILE A 10 12.50 -14.10 -27.99
N ILE A 11 11.50 -14.09 -28.89
CA ILE A 11 11.36 -15.09 -29.95
C ILE A 11 12.57 -15.04 -30.87
N ALA A 12 12.94 -13.84 -31.33
CA ALA A 12 14.08 -13.65 -32.23
C ALA A 12 15.39 -14.11 -31.59
N ASN A 13 15.65 -13.85 -30.30
CA ASN A 13 16.91 -14.24 -29.68
C ASN A 13 16.96 -15.68 -29.17
N CYS A 14 15.82 -16.37 -29.12
CA CYS A 14 15.74 -17.75 -28.67
C CYS A 14 15.58 -18.70 -29.86
N ARG A 15 16.67 -19.37 -30.28
CA ARG A 15 16.67 -20.26 -31.47
C ARG A 15 15.52 -21.27 -31.47
N SER A 16 15.25 -21.90 -30.33
CA SER A 16 14.19 -22.90 -30.18
C SER A 16 12.76 -22.34 -30.31
N LEU A 17 12.55 -21.06 -29.98
CA LEU A 17 11.27 -20.37 -30.17
C LEU A 17 11.17 -19.79 -31.59
N ARG A 18 12.25 -19.20 -32.10
CA ARG A 18 12.34 -18.64 -33.44
C ARG A 18 11.91 -19.65 -34.49
N ASP A 19 12.48 -20.85 -34.45
CA ASP A 19 12.19 -21.91 -35.42
C ASP A 19 10.75 -22.44 -35.30
N LYS A 20 10.06 -22.22 -34.18
CA LYS A 20 8.66 -22.63 -33.98
C LYS A 20 7.65 -21.58 -34.44
N VAL A 21 7.99 -20.30 -34.32
CA VAL A 21 7.10 -19.18 -34.65
C VAL A 21 7.35 -18.65 -36.07
N GLU A 22 8.62 -18.38 -36.44
CA GLU A 22 8.97 -17.81 -37.76
C GLU A 22 8.88 -18.84 -38.91
N SER A 23 9.07 -20.14 -38.62
CA SER A 23 8.90 -21.17 -39.65
C SER A 23 7.45 -21.24 -40.13
N GLN A 24 6.48 -20.98 -39.25
CA GLN A 24 5.07 -20.88 -39.61
C GLN A 24 4.80 -19.69 -40.54
N GLU A 25 5.45 -18.53 -40.31
CA GLU A 25 5.35 -17.38 -41.21
C GLU A 25 5.85 -17.69 -42.64
N LYS A 26 6.89 -18.53 -42.76
CA LYS A 26 7.47 -18.92 -44.06
C LYS A 26 6.71 -20.06 -44.76
N ILE A 27 5.98 -20.88 -44.02
CA ILE A 27 5.19 -22.01 -44.54
C ILE A 27 3.80 -21.56 -45.04
N SER A 28 3.35 -20.34 -44.73
CA SER A 28 1.95 -19.93 -44.87
C SER A 28 1.48 -19.69 -46.32
N GLY A 29 0.99 -20.76 -46.97
CA GLY A 29 0.14 -20.72 -48.16
C GLY A 29 -1.36 -20.70 -47.81
N LYS A 30 -2.04 -19.61 -48.17
CA LYS A 30 -3.49 -19.40 -48.40
C LYS A 30 -4.58 -19.91 -47.42
N THR A 31 -4.30 -20.61 -46.31
CA THR A 31 -5.39 -21.01 -45.38
C THR A 31 -5.00 -20.94 -43.90
N LYS A 32 -5.52 -19.89 -43.24
CA LYS A 32 -5.71 -19.68 -41.78
C LYS A 32 -4.54 -19.20 -40.88
N GLU A 33 -5.01 -18.40 -39.90
CA GLU A 33 -4.42 -17.61 -38.80
C GLU A 33 -3.00 -17.05 -38.96
N LYS A 34 -2.96 -15.75 -39.31
CA LYS A 34 -1.73 -14.97 -39.36
C LYS A 34 -1.35 -14.51 -37.95
N ASP A 35 -0.07 -14.64 -37.64
CA ASP A 35 0.58 -13.97 -36.53
C ASP A 35 0.22 -12.47 -36.52
N THR A 36 -0.20 -11.94 -35.37
CA THR A 36 -0.54 -10.53 -35.21
C THR A 36 0.31 -9.88 -34.12
N LEU A 37 0.02 -8.61 -33.83
CA LEU A 37 0.63 -7.91 -32.71
C LEU A 37 0.17 -8.44 -31.35
N ILE A 38 -1.01 -9.06 -31.29
CA ILE A 38 -1.64 -9.50 -30.04
C ILE A 38 -1.81 -11.02 -29.98
N SER A 39 -1.52 -11.74 -31.05
CA SER A 39 -1.57 -13.21 -31.07
C SER A 39 -0.32 -13.77 -31.76
N LYS A 40 0.29 -14.77 -31.11
CA LYS A 40 1.45 -15.52 -31.59
C LYS A 40 1.12 -16.99 -31.68
N VAL A 41 1.19 -17.56 -32.87
CA VAL A 41 0.81 -18.95 -33.16
C VAL A 41 2.07 -19.82 -33.29
N PHE A 42 2.02 -21.03 -32.76
CA PHE A 42 3.10 -22.01 -32.82
C PHE A 42 2.54 -23.43 -32.83
N PRO A 43 3.35 -24.46 -33.17
CA PRO A 43 2.88 -25.83 -33.13
C PRO A 43 2.32 -26.20 -31.75
N GLY A 44 1.02 -26.54 -31.71
CA GLY A 44 0.31 -26.94 -30.49
C GLY A 44 -0.47 -25.84 -29.77
N GLY A 45 -0.51 -24.60 -30.28
CA GLY A 45 -1.39 -23.56 -29.73
C GLY A 45 -0.97 -22.14 -30.09
N HIS A 46 -1.44 -21.19 -29.29
CA HIS A 46 -1.14 -19.78 -29.45
C HIS A 46 -1.03 -19.08 -28.10
N VAL A 47 -0.41 -17.89 -28.11
CA VAL A 47 -0.42 -16.95 -27.00
C VAL A 47 -1.16 -15.69 -27.46
N SER A 48 -2.22 -15.35 -26.73
CA SER A 48 -3.00 -14.13 -26.93
C SER A 48 -2.66 -13.10 -25.84
N LEU A 49 -2.54 -11.84 -26.23
CA LEU A 49 -2.39 -10.69 -25.34
C LEU A 49 -3.73 -9.97 -25.25
N SER A 50 -4.11 -9.62 -24.02
CA SER A 50 -5.36 -8.95 -23.70
C SER A 50 -5.10 -7.78 -22.76
N THR A 51 -6.01 -6.81 -22.77
CA THR A 51 -6.00 -5.68 -21.82
C THR A 51 -7.07 -5.90 -20.76
N SER A 52 -6.78 -5.52 -19.51
CA SER A 52 -7.72 -5.62 -18.40
C SER A 52 -8.96 -4.72 -18.56
N THR A 53 -8.89 -3.73 -19.44
CA THR A 53 -9.96 -2.74 -19.69
C THR A 53 -10.91 -3.14 -20.82
N SER A 54 -10.71 -4.29 -21.48
CA SER A 54 -11.54 -4.72 -22.61
C SER A 54 -12.29 -6.00 -22.28
N GLU A 55 -13.58 -5.87 -22.03
CA GLU A 55 -14.44 -7.00 -21.72
C GLU A 55 -14.43 -8.03 -22.86
N GLN A 56 -14.53 -7.55 -24.10
CA GLN A 56 -14.51 -8.39 -25.29
C GLN A 56 -13.23 -9.24 -25.36
N SER A 57 -12.08 -8.66 -25.01
CA SER A 57 -10.80 -9.38 -25.03
C SER A 57 -10.70 -10.42 -23.91
N LEU A 58 -11.26 -10.16 -22.74
CA LEU A 58 -11.19 -11.08 -21.59
C LEU A 58 -12.20 -12.23 -21.68
N ARG A 59 -13.26 -12.06 -22.49
CA ARG A 59 -14.33 -13.06 -22.65
C ARG A 59 -14.23 -13.91 -23.92
N SER A 60 -13.31 -13.58 -24.82
CA SER A 60 -13.26 -14.11 -26.19
C SER A 60 -13.00 -15.61 -26.28
N GLU A 61 -11.90 -16.09 -25.68
CA GLU A 61 -11.36 -17.43 -25.94
C GLU A 61 -11.18 -18.22 -24.65
N ALA A 62 -11.39 -19.54 -24.73
CA ALA A 62 -11.04 -20.44 -23.64
C ALA A 62 -9.51 -20.57 -23.56
N CYS A 63 -8.96 -20.54 -22.35
CA CYS A 63 -7.51 -20.57 -22.14
C CYS A 63 -7.11 -21.49 -20.99
N GLN A 64 -6.10 -22.32 -21.23
CA GLN A 64 -5.55 -23.22 -20.21
C GLN A 64 -4.53 -22.49 -19.30
N TYR A 65 -3.79 -21.53 -19.85
CA TYR A 65 -2.75 -20.80 -19.14
C TYR A 65 -3.10 -19.32 -19.15
N ILE A 66 -3.12 -18.70 -17.97
CA ILE A 66 -3.31 -17.25 -17.83
C ILE A 66 -2.16 -16.68 -17.00
N ALA A 67 -1.58 -15.60 -17.48
CA ALA A 67 -0.64 -14.78 -16.74
C ALA A 67 -1.20 -13.35 -16.70
N PHE A 68 -1.45 -12.85 -15.49
CA PHE A 68 -1.82 -11.47 -15.26
C PHE A 68 -0.60 -10.68 -14.80
N ASP A 69 -0.35 -9.55 -15.45
CA ASP A 69 0.80 -8.70 -15.20
C ASP A 69 0.34 -7.33 -14.70
N GLU A 70 0.98 -6.81 -13.65
CA GLU A 70 0.62 -5.58 -12.93
C GLU A 70 -0.83 -5.58 -12.42
N VAL A 71 -1.28 -6.69 -11.80
CA VAL A 71 -2.68 -6.88 -11.40
C VAL A 71 -3.20 -5.85 -10.39
N SER A 72 -2.32 -5.26 -9.59
CA SER A 72 -2.70 -4.22 -8.62
C SER A 72 -3.05 -2.89 -9.29
N ALA A 73 -2.70 -2.71 -10.57
CA ALA A 73 -3.06 -1.54 -11.35
C ALA A 73 -4.35 -1.72 -12.16
N TYR A 74 -5.00 -2.89 -12.08
CA TYR A 74 -6.24 -3.13 -12.80
C TYR A 74 -7.40 -2.42 -12.11
N GLU A 75 -8.28 -1.84 -12.91
CA GLU A 75 -9.56 -1.33 -12.43
C GLU A 75 -10.36 -2.46 -11.76
N GLU A 76 -11.18 -2.10 -10.76
CA GLU A 76 -12.02 -3.08 -10.07
C GLU A 76 -13.14 -3.62 -10.97
N ASP A 77 -13.62 -2.80 -11.90
CA ASP A 77 -14.65 -3.16 -12.86
C ASP A 77 -14.18 -2.92 -14.30
N CYS A 78 -14.28 -3.96 -15.14
CA CYS A 78 -14.06 -3.87 -16.57
C CYS A 78 -15.36 -3.49 -17.29
N GLN A 79 -15.56 -2.20 -17.59
CA GLN A 79 -16.63 -1.70 -18.47
C GLN A 79 -18.07 -2.04 -18.03
N GLY A 80 -18.33 -2.09 -16.72
CA GLY A 80 -19.62 -2.46 -16.11
C GLY A 80 -19.87 -3.97 -16.06
N SER A 81 -18.83 -4.77 -16.34
CA SER A 81 -18.93 -6.22 -16.49
C SER A 81 -18.26 -6.99 -15.35
N GLY A 82 -17.85 -6.28 -14.29
CA GLY A 82 -17.24 -6.84 -13.09
C GLY A 82 -15.73 -7.04 -13.20
N ASP A 83 -15.18 -7.81 -12.26
CA ASP A 83 -13.75 -7.95 -12.05
C ASP A 83 -12.99 -8.50 -13.28
N PRO A 84 -12.01 -7.76 -13.87
CA PRO A 84 -11.24 -8.22 -15.02
C PRO A 84 -10.58 -9.59 -14.83
N CYS A 85 -10.03 -9.85 -13.63
CA CYS A 85 -9.39 -11.13 -13.33
C CYS A 85 -10.43 -12.26 -13.30
N GLY A 86 -11.56 -12.05 -12.62
CA GLY A 86 -12.70 -12.98 -12.62
C GLY A 86 -13.22 -13.31 -14.02
N LEU A 87 -13.35 -12.32 -14.91
CA LEU A 87 -13.78 -12.53 -16.30
C LEU A 87 -12.83 -13.47 -17.06
N ALA A 88 -11.53 -13.20 -16.96
CA ALA A 88 -10.50 -14.02 -17.58
C ALA A 88 -10.42 -15.42 -16.94
N LEU A 89 -10.53 -15.53 -15.61
CA LEU A 89 -10.54 -16.82 -14.91
C LEU A 89 -11.69 -17.72 -15.37
N GLY A 90 -12.86 -17.15 -15.69
CA GLY A 90 -13.99 -17.88 -16.27
C GLY A 90 -13.66 -18.59 -17.59
N ARG A 91 -12.63 -18.13 -18.32
CA ARG A 91 -12.15 -18.75 -19.57
C ARG A 91 -11.36 -20.04 -19.34
N THR A 92 -10.96 -20.32 -18.09
CA THR A 92 -10.24 -21.54 -17.72
C THR A 92 -11.15 -22.72 -17.39
N SER A 93 -12.47 -22.52 -17.40
CA SER A 93 -13.47 -23.51 -16.95
C SER A 93 -13.40 -24.85 -17.68
N ALA A 94 -13.06 -24.84 -18.98
CA ALA A 94 -12.90 -26.06 -19.78
C ALA A 94 -11.63 -26.87 -19.45
N TYR A 95 -10.72 -26.33 -18.63
CA TYR A 95 -9.40 -26.88 -18.34
C TYR A 95 -9.20 -27.23 -16.86
N ASP A 96 -10.28 -27.62 -16.19
CA ASP A 96 -10.22 -27.98 -14.78
C ASP A 96 -9.21 -29.11 -14.53
N GLY A 97 -8.44 -28.97 -13.44
CA GLY A 97 -7.31 -29.85 -13.10
C GLY A 97 -6.04 -29.71 -13.96
N ARG A 98 -6.04 -28.93 -15.06
CA ARG A 98 -4.85 -28.71 -15.92
C ARG A 98 -4.52 -27.24 -16.18
N LYS A 99 -5.40 -26.33 -15.75
CA LYS A 99 -5.18 -24.89 -15.85
C LYS A 99 -3.97 -24.45 -15.02
N LYS A 100 -3.26 -23.42 -15.47
CA LYS A 100 -2.29 -22.70 -14.63
C LYS A 100 -2.57 -21.21 -14.69
N ILE A 101 -2.59 -20.60 -13.53
CA ILE A 101 -2.86 -19.18 -13.34
C ILE A 101 -1.66 -18.58 -12.64
N PHE A 102 -1.19 -17.45 -13.15
CA PHE A 102 -0.07 -16.71 -12.59
C PHE A 102 -0.46 -15.25 -12.40
N PHE A 103 -0.29 -14.73 -11.19
CA PHE A 103 -0.49 -13.33 -10.85
C PHE A 103 0.87 -12.70 -10.57
N ASN A 104 1.17 -11.58 -11.21
CA ASN A 104 2.34 -10.76 -10.98
C ASN A 104 1.93 -9.30 -10.78
N SER A 105 2.49 -8.64 -9.77
CA SER A 105 2.36 -7.19 -9.58
C SER A 105 3.29 -6.72 -8.48
N THR A 106 3.60 -5.43 -8.52
CA THR A 106 4.02 -4.71 -7.31
C THR A 106 2.78 -4.35 -6.49
N PRO A 107 2.79 -4.43 -5.14
CA PRO A 107 1.66 -3.99 -4.34
C PRO A 107 1.45 -2.47 -4.40
N THR A 108 0.24 -2.05 -4.08
CA THR A 108 -0.22 -0.66 -4.13
C THR A 108 -0.60 -0.18 -2.73
N LEU A 109 -1.88 0.10 -2.49
CA LEU A 109 -2.37 0.57 -1.19
C LEU A 109 -2.91 -0.61 -0.39
N LYS A 110 -2.57 -0.66 0.89
CA LYS A 110 -3.09 -1.67 1.81
C LYS A 110 -4.63 -1.71 1.76
N ASP A 111 -5.19 -2.89 1.98
CA ASP A 111 -6.64 -3.18 2.04
C ASP A 111 -7.40 -3.05 0.69
N SER A 112 -6.84 -2.35 -0.30
CA SER A 112 -7.36 -2.28 -1.68
C SER A 112 -6.47 -2.98 -2.70
N CYS A 113 -5.32 -3.51 -2.28
CA CYS A 113 -4.34 -4.10 -3.18
C CYS A 113 -4.73 -5.52 -3.59
N ARG A 114 -4.95 -5.72 -4.90
CA ARG A 114 -5.31 -7.03 -5.45
C ARG A 114 -4.23 -8.09 -5.24
N ILE A 115 -2.95 -7.79 -5.53
CA ILE A 115 -1.89 -8.80 -5.37
C ILE A 115 -1.69 -9.18 -3.90
N GLU A 116 -1.91 -8.24 -2.97
CA GLU A 116 -1.89 -8.52 -1.54
C GLU A 116 -2.97 -9.54 -1.19
N ARG A 117 -4.22 -9.28 -1.60
CA ARG A 117 -5.34 -10.20 -1.36
C ARG A 117 -5.05 -11.60 -1.91
N GLU A 118 -4.58 -11.71 -3.16
CA GLU A 118 -4.22 -13.00 -3.75
C GLU A 118 -3.08 -13.67 -2.97
N TYR A 119 -2.00 -12.94 -2.65
CA TYR A 119 -0.84 -13.45 -1.92
C TYR A 119 -1.21 -14.01 -0.54
N LEU A 120 -2.10 -13.33 0.19
CA LEU A 120 -2.53 -13.74 1.53
C LEU A 120 -3.24 -15.10 1.54
N THR A 121 -3.87 -15.52 0.44
CA THR A 121 -4.53 -16.85 0.31
C THR A 121 -3.54 -18.01 0.07
N THR A 122 -2.28 -17.71 -0.23
CA THR A 122 -1.27 -18.70 -0.63
C THR A 122 -0.42 -19.22 0.54
N ASP A 123 0.59 -20.04 0.25
CA ASP A 123 1.62 -20.46 1.22
C ASP A 123 2.69 -19.38 1.53
N GLN A 124 2.56 -18.19 0.93
CA GLN A 124 3.31 -16.96 1.25
C GLN A 124 4.83 -17.13 1.31
N ARG A 125 5.44 -17.78 0.31
CA ARG A 125 6.87 -18.10 0.34
C ARG A 125 7.74 -16.86 0.41
N LYS A 126 8.74 -16.95 1.29
CA LYS A 126 9.86 -16.01 1.37
C LYS A 126 11.15 -16.70 0.95
N TYR A 127 12.10 -15.93 0.44
CA TYR A 127 13.40 -16.45 0.03
C TYR A 127 14.39 -16.35 1.19
N PHE A 128 14.76 -17.48 1.76
CA PHE A 128 15.72 -17.55 2.87
C PHE A 128 17.13 -17.63 2.31
N VAL A 129 18.03 -16.81 2.85
CA VAL A 129 19.45 -16.81 2.49
C VAL A 129 20.32 -17.09 3.72
N PRO A 130 21.42 -17.84 3.58
CA PRO A 130 22.30 -18.13 4.72
C PRO A 130 23.12 -16.91 5.10
N CYS A 131 23.37 -16.73 6.39
CA CYS A 131 24.51 -15.96 6.86
C CYS A 131 25.81 -16.66 6.45
N LEU A 132 26.74 -15.93 5.84
CA LEU A 132 28.05 -16.48 5.44
C LEU A 132 28.97 -16.82 6.63
N GLU A 133 28.67 -16.28 7.82
CA GLU A 133 29.45 -16.56 9.04
C GLU A 133 28.88 -17.75 9.82
N CYS A 134 27.61 -17.68 10.25
CA CYS A 134 27.02 -18.70 11.12
C CYS A 134 26.10 -19.70 10.41
N GLY A 135 25.87 -19.55 9.11
CA GLY A 135 24.99 -20.42 8.32
C GLY A 135 23.49 -20.23 8.57
N GLU A 136 23.08 -19.29 9.43
CA GLU A 136 21.66 -19.11 9.75
C GLU A 136 20.85 -18.67 8.54
N MET A 137 19.78 -19.39 8.26
CA MET A 137 18.89 -19.13 7.12
C MET A 137 17.85 -18.09 7.51
N GLN A 138 17.87 -16.94 6.85
CA GLN A 138 17.08 -15.76 7.23
C GLN A 138 16.46 -15.06 6.02
N VAL A 139 15.38 -14.33 6.27
CA VAL A 139 14.78 -13.41 5.28
C VAL A 139 15.46 -12.05 5.43
N LEU A 140 15.81 -11.40 4.33
CA LEU A 140 16.33 -10.04 4.33
C LEU A 140 15.18 -9.07 4.62
N THR A 141 15.22 -8.42 5.78
CA THR A 141 14.25 -7.39 6.18
C THR A 141 14.91 -6.02 6.28
N TRP A 142 14.11 -4.97 6.13
CA TRP A 142 14.58 -3.59 6.18
C TRP A 142 15.29 -3.25 7.49
N ASP A 143 14.72 -3.66 8.62
CA ASP A 143 15.21 -3.34 9.96
C ASP A 143 16.60 -3.89 10.27
N ARG A 144 17.07 -4.86 9.47
CA ARG A 144 18.39 -5.46 9.62
C ARG A 144 19.47 -4.76 8.81
N LEU A 145 19.12 -3.73 8.03
CA LEU A 145 20.12 -2.87 7.41
C LEU A 145 20.69 -1.88 8.42
N ASP A 146 21.97 -2.03 8.71
CA ASP A 146 22.77 -1.05 9.43
C ASP A 146 23.16 0.08 8.47
N ARG A 147 22.73 1.28 8.86
CA ARG A 147 22.80 2.53 8.10
C ARG A 147 23.71 3.56 8.78
N THR A 148 24.36 3.17 9.88
CA THR A 148 25.19 4.07 10.70
C THR A 148 26.61 4.22 10.15
N THR A 149 27.04 3.29 9.32
CA THR A 149 28.35 3.25 8.68
C THR A 149 28.33 3.83 7.27
N ASP A 150 29.49 4.22 6.74
CA ASP A 150 29.63 4.75 5.36
C ASP A 150 29.19 3.76 4.27
N ILE A 151 29.26 2.46 4.59
CA ILE A 151 28.78 1.35 3.77
C ILE A 151 27.55 0.77 4.45
N VAL A 152 26.48 0.54 3.70
CA VAL A 152 25.28 -0.13 4.23
C VAL A 152 25.59 -1.61 4.43
N LEU A 153 25.39 -2.11 5.65
CA LEU A 153 25.60 -3.51 6.00
C LEU A 153 24.27 -4.19 6.32
N TYR A 154 24.14 -5.48 6.02
CA TYR A 154 23.02 -6.28 6.50
C TYR A 154 23.44 -7.12 7.70
N ARG A 155 22.81 -6.92 8.85
CA ARG A 155 23.13 -7.60 10.12
C ARG A 155 22.40 -8.94 10.23
N CYS A 156 23.16 -10.02 10.41
CA CYS A 156 22.58 -11.34 10.61
C CYS A 156 21.69 -11.40 11.87
N ILE A 157 20.51 -12.03 11.76
CA ILE A 157 19.56 -12.18 12.87
C ILE A 157 20.10 -12.96 14.08
N ARG A 158 21.10 -13.82 13.89
CA ARG A 158 21.65 -14.70 14.94
C ARG A 158 22.98 -14.21 15.50
N CYS A 159 23.96 -13.94 14.65
CA CYS A 159 25.33 -13.60 15.08
C CYS A 159 25.73 -12.14 14.86
N ASP A 160 24.83 -11.30 14.34
CA ASP A 160 25.05 -9.88 14.05
C ASP A 160 26.19 -9.55 13.08
N PHE A 161 26.71 -10.57 12.38
CA PHE A 161 27.69 -10.38 11.31
C PHE A 161 27.15 -9.42 10.25
N GLY A 162 27.96 -8.42 9.88
CA GLY A 162 27.61 -7.36 8.94
C GLY A 162 27.97 -7.75 7.50
N HIS A 163 26.99 -8.25 6.76
CA HIS A 163 27.14 -8.56 5.34
C HIS A 163 27.28 -7.30 4.50
N ILE A 164 28.20 -7.32 3.54
CA ILE A 164 28.31 -6.28 2.52
C ILE A 164 27.48 -6.62 1.29
N GLU A 165 27.20 -5.63 0.45
CA GLU A 165 26.43 -5.80 -0.79
C GLU A 165 26.96 -6.95 -1.67
N ALA A 166 28.29 -7.14 -1.74
CA ALA A 166 28.92 -8.19 -2.53
C ALA A 166 28.60 -9.62 -2.04
N ASP A 167 28.28 -9.78 -0.75
CA ASP A 167 27.94 -11.07 -0.15
C ASP A 167 26.63 -11.62 -0.73
N LYS A 168 25.75 -10.75 -1.26
CA LYS A 168 24.49 -11.16 -1.89
C LYS A 168 24.69 -12.22 -2.97
N THR A 169 25.76 -12.17 -3.75
CA THR A 169 26.00 -13.20 -4.78
C THR A 169 26.10 -14.60 -4.18
N ALA A 170 26.82 -14.76 -3.06
CA ALA A 170 26.95 -16.04 -2.37
C ALA A 170 25.66 -16.41 -1.63
N MET A 171 25.08 -15.45 -0.90
CA MET A 171 23.84 -15.61 -0.13
C MET A 171 22.66 -16.03 -1.02
N LEU A 172 22.44 -15.34 -2.15
CA LEU A 172 21.35 -15.63 -3.07
C LEU A 172 21.55 -16.98 -3.76
N LYS A 173 22.78 -17.36 -4.12
CA LYS A 173 23.04 -18.66 -4.76
C LYS A 173 22.75 -19.84 -3.82
N ALA A 174 22.95 -19.65 -2.52
CA ALA A 174 22.69 -20.65 -1.49
C ALA A 174 21.31 -20.50 -0.83
N GLY A 175 20.45 -19.61 -1.34
CA GLY A 175 19.13 -19.36 -0.79
C GLY A 175 18.07 -20.34 -1.28
N GLU A 176 16.98 -20.44 -0.53
CA GLU A 176 15.84 -21.30 -0.87
C GLU A 176 14.49 -20.67 -0.52
N TRP A 177 13.47 -21.01 -1.31
CA TRP A 177 12.09 -20.60 -1.05
C TRP A 177 11.46 -21.51 0.01
N ARG A 178 10.96 -20.92 1.10
CA ARG A 178 10.23 -21.67 2.14
C ARG A 178 8.82 -21.09 2.33
N PRO A 179 7.78 -21.93 2.45
CA PRO A 179 6.44 -21.45 2.80
C PRO A 179 6.44 -20.89 4.21
N THR A 180 5.74 -19.78 4.43
CA THR A 180 5.59 -19.17 5.76
C THR A 180 4.13 -19.08 6.21
N ALA A 181 3.19 -19.51 5.37
CA ALA A 181 1.78 -19.63 5.70
C ALA A 181 1.20 -20.95 5.15
N LYS A 182 -0.03 -21.27 5.57
CA LYS A 182 -0.82 -22.34 4.98
C LYS A 182 -1.67 -21.76 3.85
N SER A 183 -1.58 -22.33 2.67
CA SER A 183 -2.46 -21.98 1.55
C SER A 183 -3.89 -22.47 1.79
N ILE A 184 -4.86 -21.68 1.33
CA ILE A 184 -6.29 -22.01 1.36
C ILE A 184 -6.62 -23.10 0.33
N ASP A 185 -6.07 -22.99 -0.88
CA ASP A 185 -6.44 -23.79 -2.07
C ASP A 185 -5.25 -24.57 -2.68
N GLY A 186 -4.08 -24.51 -2.05
CA GLY A 186 -2.83 -25.09 -2.54
C GLY A 186 -2.00 -24.16 -3.44
N ALA A 187 -2.44 -22.92 -3.67
CA ALA A 187 -1.67 -21.91 -4.39
C ALA A 187 -0.35 -21.55 -3.70
N ARG A 188 0.65 -21.25 -4.53
CA ARG A 188 1.99 -20.82 -4.09
C ARG A 188 2.16 -19.35 -4.35
N GLY A 189 2.44 -18.58 -3.30
CA GLY A 189 2.73 -17.15 -3.41
C GLY A 189 4.20 -16.90 -3.13
N TYR A 190 4.74 -15.84 -3.73
CA TYR A 190 6.15 -15.49 -3.61
C TYR A 190 6.25 -13.99 -3.39
N HIS A 191 7.05 -13.60 -2.39
CA HIS A 191 7.34 -12.20 -2.12
C HIS A 191 8.85 -11.97 -2.18
N LEU A 192 9.28 -11.00 -2.98
CA LEU A 192 10.69 -10.70 -3.21
C LEU A 192 10.93 -9.18 -3.19
N PRO A 193 11.38 -8.61 -2.06
CA PRO A 193 11.75 -7.21 -2.01
C PRO A 193 12.99 -6.91 -2.86
N ALA A 194 13.19 -5.64 -3.20
CA ALA A 194 14.39 -5.16 -3.89
C ALA A 194 15.68 -5.40 -3.07
N LEU A 195 15.56 -5.73 -1.77
CA LEU A 195 16.69 -6.14 -0.93
C LEU A 195 17.44 -7.37 -1.48
N TYR A 196 16.77 -8.20 -2.28
CA TYR A 196 17.33 -9.38 -2.93
C TYR A 196 17.87 -9.11 -4.33
N ALA A 197 17.80 -7.87 -4.83
CA ALA A 197 18.28 -7.55 -6.16
C ALA A 197 19.78 -7.89 -6.29
N PRO A 198 20.18 -8.61 -7.36
CA PRO A 198 21.57 -8.97 -7.60
C PRO A 198 22.51 -7.77 -7.66
N VAL A 199 23.78 -8.01 -7.35
CA VAL A 199 24.85 -7.01 -7.43
C VAL A 199 24.89 -6.40 -8.84
N GLY A 200 24.93 -5.07 -8.92
CA GLY A 200 24.88 -4.32 -10.19
C GLY A 200 23.47 -3.88 -10.61
N MET A 201 22.43 -4.33 -9.91
CA MET A 201 21.06 -3.85 -10.07
C MET A 201 20.72 -2.82 -8.97
N TRP A 202 19.64 -3.02 -8.22
CA TRP A 202 19.22 -2.14 -7.13
C TRP A 202 19.96 -2.47 -5.84
N SER A 203 20.76 -1.55 -5.31
CA SER A 203 21.61 -1.82 -4.14
C SER A 203 20.92 -1.54 -2.80
N TRP A 204 21.43 -2.08 -1.69
CA TRP A 204 20.96 -1.68 -0.35
C TRP A 204 21.16 -0.17 -0.12
N LYS A 205 22.24 0.40 -0.63
CA LYS A 205 22.47 1.85 -0.63
C LYS A 205 21.39 2.62 -1.41
N SER A 206 20.92 2.08 -2.54
CA SER A 206 19.82 2.65 -3.32
C SER A 206 18.51 2.63 -2.53
N SER A 207 18.21 1.53 -1.84
CA SER A 207 17.04 1.45 -0.94
C SER A 207 17.13 2.45 0.21
N VAL A 208 18.31 2.63 0.81
CA VAL A 208 18.56 3.68 1.84
C VAL A 208 18.36 5.08 1.28
N ALA A 209 18.89 5.38 0.11
CA ALA A 209 18.67 6.67 -0.54
C ALA A 209 17.18 6.94 -0.82
N GLN A 210 16.42 5.93 -1.26
CA GLN A 210 14.98 6.05 -1.50
C GLN A 210 14.20 6.25 -0.19
N TYR A 211 14.56 5.52 0.86
CA TYR A 211 13.98 5.72 2.19
C TYR A 211 14.21 7.13 2.73
N ILE A 212 15.44 7.66 2.60
CA ILE A 212 15.77 9.03 3.05
C ILE A 212 14.90 10.07 2.34
N LYS A 213 14.65 9.92 1.03
CA LYS A 213 13.71 10.80 0.32
C LYS A 213 12.29 10.73 0.88
N GLY A 214 11.88 9.55 1.36
CA GLY A 214 10.57 9.32 1.94
C GLY A 214 10.35 9.94 3.31
N LEU A 215 11.42 10.22 4.08
CA LEU A 215 11.31 10.75 5.45
C LEU A 215 10.52 12.06 5.52
N ASP A 216 10.72 12.93 4.53
CA ASP A 216 10.03 14.23 4.43
C ASP A 216 8.98 14.26 3.31
N ASN A 217 8.70 13.14 2.65
CA ASN A 217 7.78 13.07 1.52
C ASN A 217 7.02 11.73 1.49
N ALA A 218 5.74 11.78 1.86
CA ALA A 218 4.85 10.61 1.89
C ALA A 218 4.71 9.90 0.53
N VAL A 219 4.81 10.63 -0.59
CA VAL A 219 4.78 10.04 -1.94
C VAL A 219 6.03 9.20 -2.18
N GLU A 220 7.20 9.69 -1.78
CA GLU A 220 8.46 8.96 -1.89
C GLU A 220 8.54 7.80 -0.88
N MET A 221 7.91 7.93 0.28
CA MET A 221 7.76 6.81 1.24
C MET A 221 6.88 5.70 0.66
N LYS A 222 5.78 6.06 -0.01
CA LYS A 222 4.94 5.10 -0.74
C LYS A 222 5.72 4.36 -1.82
N VAL A 223 6.56 5.06 -2.57
CA VAL A 223 7.49 4.46 -3.55
C VAL A 223 8.46 3.49 -2.87
N PHE A 224 9.02 3.88 -1.72
CA PHE A 224 9.93 3.03 -0.95
C PHE A 224 9.25 1.73 -0.50
N VAL A 225 8.10 1.82 0.18
CA VAL A 225 7.38 0.65 0.71
C VAL A 225 6.94 -0.28 -0.43
N ASN A 226 6.29 0.26 -1.46
CA ASN A 226 5.76 -0.56 -2.54
C ASN A 226 6.85 -1.18 -3.41
N ASN A 227 7.80 -0.36 -3.88
CA ASN A 227 8.76 -0.80 -4.90
C ASN A 227 10.05 -1.37 -4.29
N CYS A 228 10.48 -0.90 -3.11
CA CYS A 228 11.69 -1.42 -2.47
C CYS A 228 11.39 -2.59 -1.54
N LEU A 229 10.37 -2.46 -0.68
CA LEU A 229 9.99 -3.51 0.26
C LEU A 229 9.04 -4.54 -0.35
N GLY A 230 8.38 -4.22 -1.46
CA GLY A 230 7.40 -5.13 -2.05
C GLY A 230 6.18 -5.31 -1.14
N GLU A 231 5.90 -4.30 -0.31
CA GLU A 231 4.85 -4.32 0.71
C GLU A 231 3.76 -3.30 0.36
N PRO A 232 2.50 -3.56 0.73
CA PRO A 232 1.41 -2.62 0.52
C PRO A 232 1.54 -1.44 1.49
N TYR A 233 1.48 -0.23 0.97
CA TYR A 233 1.57 0.98 1.79
C TYR A 233 0.24 1.30 2.46
N SER A 234 0.26 1.43 3.79
CA SER A 234 -0.83 2.05 4.54
C SER A 234 -0.54 3.54 4.69
N ASP A 235 -1.40 4.39 4.16
CA ASP A 235 -1.46 5.78 4.62
C ASP A 235 -2.14 5.73 5.99
N ASP A 236 -1.44 6.06 7.07
CA ASP A 236 -2.08 6.20 8.40
C ASP A 236 -3.19 7.28 8.39
N ASN A 237 -3.19 8.14 7.37
CA ASN A 237 -4.24 9.14 7.07
C ASN A 237 -5.43 8.60 6.27
N ILE A 238 -5.33 7.38 5.71
CA ILE A 238 -6.41 6.68 5.00
C ILE A 238 -6.71 5.40 5.78
N ARG A 239 -7.18 5.55 7.01
CA ARG A 239 -8.10 4.54 7.53
C ARG A 239 -9.39 4.75 6.75
N VAL A 240 -9.77 3.78 5.92
CA VAL A 240 -11.16 3.66 5.50
C VAL A 240 -11.94 3.32 6.76
N ILE A 241 -12.42 4.36 7.45
CA ILE A 241 -13.29 4.17 8.61
C ILE A 241 -14.68 3.97 8.04
N ASP A 242 -15.28 2.80 8.29
CA ASP A 242 -16.69 2.58 8.00
C ASP A 242 -17.50 3.63 8.80
N PRO A 243 -18.40 4.41 8.19
CA PRO A 243 -19.24 5.36 8.91
C PRO A 243 -19.95 4.75 10.13
N ASN A 244 -20.31 3.46 10.07
CA ASN A 244 -20.92 2.74 11.17
C ASN A 244 -19.95 2.52 12.34
N ASP A 245 -18.65 2.37 12.07
CA ASP A 245 -17.64 2.22 13.12
C ASP A 245 -17.46 3.53 13.90
N ILE A 246 -17.62 4.70 13.25
CA ILE A 246 -17.60 6.01 13.93
C ILE A 246 -18.85 6.17 14.80
N GLU A 247 -20.02 5.79 14.30
CA GLU A 247 -21.27 5.89 15.04
C GLU A 247 -21.26 4.99 16.29
N ASN A 248 -20.67 3.79 16.20
CA ASN A 248 -20.50 2.89 17.34
C ASN A 248 -19.50 3.41 18.39
N LEU A 249 -18.63 4.35 18.03
CA LEU A 249 -17.69 5.01 18.93
C LEU A 249 -18.26 6.31 19.53
N ALA A 250 -19.46 6.73 19.12
CA ALA A 250 -20.11 7.88 19.71
C ALA A 250 -20.51 7.57 21.14
N GLU A 251 -20.00 8.36 22.09
CA GLU A 251 -20.39 8.29 23.50
C GLU A 251 -21.55 9.27 23.74
N ASP A 252 -22.51 8.87 24.60
CA ASP A 252 -23.60 9.74 25.03
C ASP A 252 -23.04 10.92 25.84
N TYR A 253 -22.96 12.08 25.18
CA TYR A 253 -22.45 13.30 25.77
C TYR A 253 -23.61 14.27 26.06
N THR A 254 -23.95 14.43 27.34
CA THR A 254 -24.99 15.36 27.77
C THR A 254 -24.37 16.66 28.32
N SER A 255 -24.99 17.81 28.05
CA SER A 255 -24.46 19.15 28.35
C SER A 255 -24.36 19.51 29.85
N ASP A 256 -24.83 18.60 30.70
CA ASP A 256 -24.87 18.66 32.16
C ASP A 256 -23.75 17.83 32.83
N LEU A 257 -22.89 17.17 32.04
CA LEU A 257 -21.76 16.42 32.56
C LEU A 257 -20.64 17.33 33.11
N GLN A 258 -20.20 17.00 34.32
CA GLN A 258 -18.91 17.46 34.87
C GLN A 258 -17.78 17.09 33.90
N LEU A 259 -16.69 17.86 33.90
CA LEU A 259 -15.51 17.57 33.06
C LEU A 259 -15.16 16.06 33.08
N PRO A 260 -14.80 15.43 31.95
CA PRO A 260 -14.32 14.06 31.93
C PRO A 260 -13.18 13.86 32.92
N ILE A 261 -13.16 12.74 33.64
CA ILE A 261 -12.11 12.43 34.63
C ILE A 261 -10.70 12.42 34.00
N GLY A 262 -10.62 12.14 32.70
CA GLY A 262 -9.37 12.13 31.92
C GLY A 262 -8.90 13.50 31.44
N ALA A 263 -9.71 14.56 31.59
CA ALA A 263 -9.37 15.90 31.12
C ALA A 263 -8.32 16.55 32.04
N ALA A 264 -7.06 16.55 31.59
CA ALA A 264 -5.94 17.10 32.33
C ALA A 264 -5.78 18.62 32.15
N TYR A 265 -6.09 19.14 30.96
CA TYR A 265 -6.06 20.58 30.66
C TYR A 265 -7.12 20.97 29.63
N ILE A 266 -7.40 22.26 29.55
CA ILE A 266 -8.46 22.83 28.70
C ILE A 266 -7.86 23.89 27.78
N THR A 267 -8.28 23.90 26.52
CA THR A 267 -7.98 24.96 25.56
C THR A 267 -9.27 25.48 24.94
N ALA A 268 -9.23 26.66 24.33
CA ALA A 268 -10.34 27.18 23.54
C ALA A 268 -9.89 27.58 22.12
N GLY A 269 -10.78 27.39 21.15
CA GLY A 269 -10.70 28.01 19.84
C GLY A 269 -11.80 29.06 19.73
N VAL A 270 -11.49 30.22 19.14
CA VAL A 270 -12.47 31.25 18.80
C VAL A 270 -12.43 31.46 17.29
N ASP A 271 -13.57 31.23 16.64
CA ASP A 271 -13.80 31.56 15.23
C ASP A 271 -14.62 32.86 15.16
N THR A 272 -14.19 33.79 14.31
CA THR A 272 -14.79 35.13 14.22
C THR A 272 -15.68 35.24 12.99
N HIS A 273 -16.91 35.70 13.18
CA HIS A 273 -17.84 36.02 12.11
C HIS A 273 -18.31 37.48 12.21
N PRO A 274 -18.82 38.09 11.11
CA PRO A 274 -19.30 39.48 11.15
C PRO A 274 -20.45 39.77 12.12
N SER A 275 -21.15 38.73 12.59
CA SER A 275 -22.31 38.87 13.48
C SER A 275 -22.19 38.16 14.83
N HIS A 276 -21.12 37.38 15.04
CA HIS A 276 -20.90 36.61 16.27
C HIS A 276 -19.48 36.06 16.34
N ALA A 277 -19.08 35.59 17.53
CA ALA A 277 -17.89 34.76 17.73
C ALA A 277 -18.29 33.40 18.27
N ASP A 278 -17.79 32.33 17.64
CA ASP A 278 -17.96 30.95 18.06
C ASP A 278 -16.79 30.52 18.93
N ILE A 279 -17.08 30.10 20.16
CA ILE A 279 -16.10 29.62 21.12
C ILE A 279 -16.29 28.11 21.27
N LEU A 280 -15.26 27.36 20.94
CA LEU A 280 -15.20 25.91 21.17
C LEU A 280 -14.19 25.59 22.26
N VAL A 281 -14.66 25.02 23.36
CA VAL A 281 -13.81 24.63 24.50
C VAL A 281 -13.53 23.14 24.44
N MET A 282 -12.25 22.79 24.49
CA MET A 282 -11.75 21.43 24.34
C MET A 282 -11.01 20.98 25.59
N GLY A 283 -11.32 19.79 26.08
CA GLY A 283 -10.58 19.09 27.13
C GLY A 283 -9.59 18.11 26.51
N TRP A 284 -8.41 17.98 27.11
CA TRP A 284 -7.34 17.13 26.61
C TRP A 284 -6.86 16.15 27.68
N GLY A 285 -6.67 14.90 27.28
CA GLY A 285 -6.26 13.79 28.11
C GLY A 285 -4.95 13.16 27.67
N LYS A 286 -4.69 11.96 28.19
CA LYS A 286 -3.47 11.19 27.87
C LYS A 286 -3.51 10.73 26.40
N GLU A 287 -2.35 10.64 25.76
CA GLU A 287 -2.19 10.07 24.41
C GLU A 287 -3.02 10.76 23.30
N GLY A 288 -3.41 12.02 23.52
CA GLY A 288 -4.13 12.81 22.51
C GLY A 288 -5.64 12.63 22.52
N GLU A 289 -6.19 11.92 23.52
CA GLU A 289 -7.63 11.86 23.77
C GLU A 289 -8.18 13.28 24.05
N ARG A 290 -9.34 13.60 23.47
CA ARG A 290 -9.92 14.94 23.54
C ARG A 290 -11.43 14.92 23.55
N TRP A 291 -12.02 15.91 24.22
CA TRP A 291 -13.47 16.04 24.36
C TRP A 291 -13.91 17.46 24.03
N VAL A 292 -15.05 17.60 23.35
CA VAL A 292 -15.75 18.87 23.25
C VAL A 292 -16.47 19.10 24.58
N LEU A 293 -16.06 20.13 25.31
CA LEU A 293 -16.62 20.44 26.63
C LEU A 293 -17.79 21.41 26.53
N GLU A 294 -17.67 22.39 25.63
CA GLU A 294 -18.63 23.47 25.49
C GLU A 294 -18.52 24.09 24.11
N HIS A 295 -19.67 24.42 23.53
CA HIS A 295 -19.79 25.32 22.40
C HIS A 295 -20.63 26.50 22.84
N HIS A 296 -20.09 27.71 22.69
CA HIS A 296 -20.71 28.94 23.12
C HIS A 296 -20.63 29.99 22.03
N VAL A 297 -21.72 30.70 21.80
CA VAL A 297 -21.80 31.72 20.76
C VAL A 297 -22.02 33.08 21.41
N VAL A 298 -21.09 34.00 21.19
CA VAL A 298 -21.20 35.40 21.59
C VAL A 298 -21.75 36.19 20.42
N GLN A 299 -22.96 36.73 20.55
CA GLN A 299 -23.61 37.50 19.49
C GLN A 299 -23.05 38.93 19.47
N GLY A 300 -22.74 39.44 18.28
CA GLY A 300 -22.23 40.80 18.10
C GLY A 300 -21.18 40.92 16.98
N ASP A 301 -20.98 42.14 16.51
CA ASP A 301 -19.97 42.43 15.49
C ASP A 301 -18.56 42.28 16.10
N THR A 302 -17.79 41.34 15.57
CA THR A 302 -16.43 41.00 16.03
C THR A 302 -15.40 42.10 15.74
N ASN A 303 -15.80 43.21 15.09
CA ASN A 303 -15.02 44.44 15.01
C ASN A 303 -15.23 45.39 16.21
N GLN A 304 -16.18 45.10 17.10
CA GLN A 304 -16.50 45.95 18.24
C GLN A 304 -15.85 45.43 19.54
N ASP A 305 -15.38 46.36 20.36
CA ASP A 305 -14.73 46.04 21.63
C ASP A 305 -15.71 45.37 22.61
N GLU A 306 -17.00 45.70 22.55
CA GLU A 306 -18.04 45.12 23.41
C GLU A 306 -18.15 43.59 23.22
N THR A 307 -18.10 43.11 21.97
CA THR A 307 -18.13 41.67 21.66
C THR A 307 -16.90 40.96 22.21
N TRP A 308 -15.71 41.59 22.14
CA TRP A 308 -14.49 41.02 22.70
C TRP A 308 -14.46 41.01 24.23
N GLN A 309 -15.13 41.95 24.91
CA GLN A 309 -15.29 41.91 26.36
C GLN A 309 -16.09 40.69 26.81
N GLU A 310 -17.15 40.34 26.09
CA GLU A 310 -17.95 39.14 26.35
C GLU A 310 -17.19 37.84 26.06
N VAL A 311 -16.47 37.78 24.92
CA VAL A 311 -15.57 36.65 24.60
C VAL A 311 -14.53 36.49 25.70
N TYR A 312 -13.87 37.57 26.11
CA TYR A 312 -12.85 37.53 27.17
C TYR A 312 -13.43 37.06 28.51
N ALA A 313 -14.61 37.57 28.89
CA ALA A 313 -15.29 37.13 30.11
C ALA A 313 -15.60 35.62 30.08
N HIS A 314 -16.04 35.10 28.93
CA HIS A 314 -16.27 33.67 28.75
C HIS A 314 -14.97 32.86 28.86
N LEU A 315 -13.88 33.31 28.27
CA LEU A 315 -12.58 32.64 28.32
C LEU A 315 -11.96 32.61 29.74
N GLN A 316 -12.45 33.44 30.68
CA GLN A 316 -12.06 33.39 32.09
C GLN A 316 -12.79 32.34 32.92
N LYS A 317 -13.71 31.56 32.31
CA LYS A 317 -14.47 30.52 33.00
C LYS A 317 -13.56 29.49 33.68
N VAL A 318 -13.97 29.10 34.88
CA VAL A 318 -13.30 28.07 35.68
C VAL A 318 -14.18 26.83 35.70
N TYR A 319 -13.58 25.68 35.40
CA TYR A 319 -14.25 24.41 35.34
C TYR A 319 -13.87 23.56 36.55
N LEU A 320 -14.87 22.98 37.23
CA LEU A 320 -14.66 22.07 38.35
C LEU A 320 -14.42 20.65 37.82
N HIS A 321 -13.20 20.14 38.00
CA HIS A 321 -12.86 18.77 37.64
C HIS A 321 -13.41 17.78 38.70
N PRO A 322 -13.82 16.55 38.33
CA PRO A 322 -14.31 15.55 39.28
C PRO A 322 -13.33 15.23 40.41
N SER A 323 -12.02 15.38 40.18
CA SER A 323 -10.97 15.29 41.21
C SER A 323 -10.97 16.44 42.23
N LYS A 324 -11.95 17.35 42.16
CA LYS A 324 -12.08 18.57 42.96
C LYS A 324 -11.00 19.64 42.69
N THR A 325 -10.26 19.50 41.60
CA THR A 325 -9.34 20.53 41.11
C THR A 325 -10.09 21.52 40.22
N LEU A 326 -9.68 22.79 40.24
CA LEU A 326 -10.21 23.81 39.35
C LEU A 326 -9.30 23.94 38.12
N LEU A 327 -9.87 23.75 36.94
CA LEU A 327 -9.18 23.95 35.67
C LEU A 327 -9.63 25.27 35.04
N ARG A 328 -8.72 25.90 34.29
CA ARG A 328 -8.98 27.09 33.48
C ARG A 328 -8.61 26.79 32.04
N ILE A 329 -9.13 27.60 31.13
CA ILE A 329 -8.64 27.61 29.76
C ILE A 329 -7.17 28.06 29.80
N ALA A 330 -6.27 27.15 29.45
CA ALA A 330 -4.82 27.36 29.56
C ALA A 330 -4.26 28.14 28.35
N ALA A 331 -4.88 27.94 27.19
CA ALA A 331 -4.54 28.63 25.96
C ALA A 331 -5.78 28.79 25.09
N THR A 332 -5.82 29.91 24.37
CA THR A 332 -6.86 30.20 23.38
C THR A 332 -6.21 30.56 22.06
N CYS A 333 -6.69 29.95 20.98
CA CYS A 333 -6.36 30.36 19.62
C CYS A 333 -7.56 31.10 19.04
N ILE A 334 -7.30 32.27 18.45
CA ILE A 334 -8.33 33.09 17.81
C ILE A 334 -8.01 33.10 16.31
N ASP A 335 -8.96 32.71 15.47
CA ASP A 335 -8.85 32.89 14.04
C ASP A 335 -9.10 34.37 13.71
N THR A 336 -8.06 35.05 13.24
CA THR A 336 -8.14 36.46 12.82
C THR A 336 -8.33 36.61 11.31
N GLY A 337 -8.59 35.51 10.59
CA GLY A 337 -8.76 35.46 9.14
C GLY A 337 -10.19 35.70 8.64
N GLY A 338 -11.12 36.08 9.52
CA GLY A 338 -12.50 36.41 9.17
C GLY A 338 -12.62 37.59 8.19
N HIS A 339 -13.60 37.50 7.28
CA HIS A 339 -13.85 38.44 6.18
C HIS A 339 -14.15 39.89 6.60
#